data_AF-A0A961KVX5-F1
#
_entry.id   AF-A0A961KVX5-F1
#
_cell.length_a   1.000
_cell.length_b   1.000
_cell.length_c   1.000
_cell.angle_alpha   90.00
_cell.angle_beta   90.00
_cell.angle_gamma   90.00
#
_symmetry.space_group_name_H-M   'P 1'
#
loop_
_entity.id
_entity.type
_entity.pdbx_description
1 polymer ?
#
loop_
_entity_poly.entity_id
_entity_poly.type
_entity_poly.pdbx_seq_one_letter_code
_entity_poly.pdbx_strand_id
1 'polypeptide(L)'
;MREFLLILAGGISVFGLFIHMIRGRRLIVKPLLDAQIHAVPKATLEFSWNWGSVTMVVLSLGYLAPLWRADFLPLAMLATVYGYWLGALSFIAMRRGGFRVAQMPQWIAFWAASLCGLLAWGVL
;
A
#
# COMPACT_ATOMS: atom_id res chain seq x y z
N MET A 1 3.89 23.09 4.19
CA MET A 1 4.64 21.84 4.52
C MET A 1 3.72 20.63 4.64
N ARG A 2 2.68 20.68 5.49
CA ARG A 2 1.69 19.59 5.63
C ARG A 2 1.09 19.11 4.30
N GLU A 3 0.57 20.02 3.48
CA GLU A 3 -0.06 19.68 2.19
C GLU A 3 0.91 18.98 1.24
N PHE A 4 2.14 19.46 1.14
CA PHE A 4 3.19 18.82 0.34
C PHE A 4 3.46 17.38 0.79
N LEU A 5 3.54 17.13 2.10
CA LEU A 5 3.73 15.79 2.66
C LEU A 5 2.53 14.87 2.40
N LEU A 6 1.31 15.40 2.48
CA LEU A 6 0.10 14.64 2.14
C LEU A 6 0.04 14.31 0.64
N ILE A 7 0.39 15.27 -0.23
CA ILE A 7 0.53 15.04 -1.68
C ILE A 7 1.57 13.95 -1.94
N LEU A 8 2.72 14.00 -1.27
CA LEU A 8 3.76 13.01 -1.42
C LEU A 8 3.30 11.61 -0.96
N ALA A 9 2.62 11.52 0.19
CA ALA A 9 2.05 10.27 0.70
C ALA A 9 1.01 9.66 -0.26
N GLY A 10 0.10 10.51 -0.75
CA GLY A 10 -0.88 10.14 -1.77
C GLY A 10 -0.22 9.70 -3.08
N GLY A 11 0.79 10.43 -3.53
CA GLY A 11 1.58 10.14 -4.73
C GLY A 11 2.32 8.81 -4.65
N ILE A 12 2.95 8.50 -3.50
CA ILE A 12 3.57 7.19 -3.24
C ILE A 12 2.53 6.07 -3.36
N SER A 13 1.33 6.28 -2.81
CA SER A 13 0.24 5.30 -2.84
C SER A 13 -0.29 5.08 -4.27
N VAL A 14 -0.45 6.16 -5.04
CA VAL A 14 -0.87 6.09 -6.46
C VAL A 14 0.19 5.39 -7.31
N PHE A 15 1.47 5.73 -7.10
CA PHE A 15 2.57 5.11 -7.82
C PHE A 15 2.71 3.62 -7.47
N GLY A 16 2.55 3.28 -6.18
CA GLY A 16 2.47 1.90 -5.71
C GLY A 16 1.33 1.13 -6.39
N LEU A 17 0.13 1.74 -6.47
CA LEU A 17 -1.03 1.15 -7.13
C LEU A 17 -0.75 0.87 -8.61
N PHE A 18 -0.11 1.82 -9.31
CA PHE A 18 0.28 1.64 -10.70
C PHE A 18 1.25 0.46 -10.88
N ILE A 19 2.32 0.39 -10.06
CA ILE A 19 3.27 -0.73 -10.11
C ILE A 19 2.56 -2.05 -9.83
N HIS A 20 1.71 -2.07 -8.80
CA HIS A 20 0.92 -3.24 -8.41
C HIS A 20 0.04 -3.69 -9.58
N MET A 21 -0.87 -2.85 -10.05
CA MET A 21 -1.84 -3.20 -11.09
C MET A 21 -1.21 -3.59 -12.43
N ILE A 22 -0.13 -2.91 -12.84
CA ILE A 22 0.45 -3.10 -14.17
C ILE A 22 1.59 -4.12 -14.14
N ARG A 23 2.67 -3.80 -13.40
CA ARG A 23 3.87 -4.65 -13.39
C ARG A 23 3.65 -5.90 -12.57
N GLY A 24 3.08 -5.76 -11.38
CA GLY A 24 2.81 -6.88 -10.48
C GLY A 24 1.84 -7.89 -11.11
N ARG A 25 0.76 -7.42 -11.74
CA ARG A 25 -0.19 -8.32 -12.40
C ARG A 25 0.45 -9.09 -13.54
N ARG A 26 1.24 -8.41 -14.38
CA ARG A 26 1.90 -9.02 -15.54
C ARG A 26 3.01 -10.00 -15.14
N LEU A 27 3.84 -9.64 -14.16
CA LEU A 27 5.07 -10.37 -13.85
C LEU A 27 4.91 -11.42 -12.74
N ILE A 28 3.92 -11.26 -11.85
CA ILE A 28 3.75 -12.10 -10.66
C ILE A 28 2.43 -12.86 -10.74
N VAL A 29 1.30 -12.14 -10.78
CA VAL A 29 -0.02 -12.78 -10.60
C VAL A 29 -0.46 -13.58 -11.81
N LYS A 30 -0.40 -13.00 -13.01
CA LYS A 30 -0.86 -13.68 -14.23
C LYS A 30 -0.14 -15.02 -14.46
N PRO A 31 1.20 -15.12 -14.35
CA PRO A 31 1.89 -16.42 -14.45
C PRO A 31 1.40 -17.47 -13.44
N LEU A 32 1.09 -17.06 -12.20
CA LEU A 32 0.59 -17.97 -11.17
C LEU A 32 -0.86 -18.38 -11.40
N LEU A 33 -1.69 -17.48 -11.94
CA LEU A 33 -3.06 -17.81 -12.34
C LEU A 33 -3.11 -18.72 -13.57
N ASP A 34 -2.15 -18.59 -14.48
CA ASP A 34 -2.03 -19.41 -15.68
C ASP A 34 -1.39 -20.80 -15.37
N ALA A 35 -0.67 -20.93 -14.25
CA ALA A 35 -0.05 -22.19 -13.82
C ALA A 35 -1.07 -23.30 -13.53
N GLN A 36 -0.68 -24.57 -13.67
CA GLN A 36 -1.53 -25.72 -13.34
C GLN A 36 -1.55 -26.00 -11.83
N ILE A 37 -2.17 -25.08 -11.08
CA ILE A 37 -2.42 -25.20 -9.63
C ILE A 37 -3.93 -25.35 -9.36
N HIS A 38 -4.28 -25.87 -8.18
CA HIS A 38 -5.66 -26.04 -7.76
C HIS A 38 -6.44 -24.72 -7.77
N ALA A 39 -7.75 -24.77 -8.06
CA ALA A 39 -8.58 -23.59 -8.24
C ALA A 39 -8.66 -22.69 -6.99
N VAL A 40 -8.69 -23.28 -5.79
CA VAL A 40 -8.80 -22.52 -4.52
C VAL A 40 -7.60 -21.58 -4.33
N PRO A 41 -6.33 -22.03 -4.40
CA PRO A 41 -5.18 -21.12 -4.38
C PRO A 41 -5.22 -20.00 -5.42
N LYS A 42 -5.73 -20.24 -6.63
CA LYS A 42 -5.88 -19.20 -7.66
C LYS A 42 -6.86 -18.13 -7.24
N ALA A 43 -8.04 -18.54 -6.77
CA ALA A 43 -9.06 -17.62 -6.29
C ALA A 43 -8.55 -16.80 -5.09
N THR A 44 -7.86 -17.45 -4.14
CA THR A 44 -7.24 -16.77 -2.99
C THR A 44 -6.18 -15.76 -3.42
N LEU A 45 -5.33 -16.11 -4.39
CA LEU A 45 -4.32 -15.22 -4.94
C LEU A 45 -4.96 -13.99 -5.60
N GLU A 46 -5.95 -14.21 -6.47
CA GLU A 46 -6.64 -13.12 -7.18
C GLU A 46 -7.38 -12.19 -6.20
N PHE A 47 -8.10 -12.75 -5.23
CA PHE A 47 -8.76 -11.98 -4.18
C PHE A 47 -7.75 -11.14 -3.38
N SER A 48 -6.68 -11.76 -2.89
CA SER A 48 -5.66 -11.06 -2.09
C SER A 48 -4.96 -9.96 -2.89
N TRP A 49 -4.72 -10.21 -4.18
CA TRP A 49 -4.13 -9.23 -5.07
C TRP A 49 -5.01 -8.00 -5.29
N ASN A 50 -6.31 -8.24 -5.54
CA ASN A 50 -7.29 -7.17 -5.71
C ASN A 50 -7.46 -6.37 -4.42
N TRP A 51 -7.44 -7.03 -3.26
CA TRP A 51 -7.50 -6.36 -1.96
C TRP A 51 -6.31 -5.41 -1.71
N GLY A 52 -5.11 -5.80 -2.16
CA GLY A 52 -3.95 -4.91 -2.15
C GLY A 52 -4.16 -3.63 -2.99
N SER A 53 -4.86 -3.75 -4.11
CA SER A 53 -5.21 -2.61 -4.98
C SER A 53 -6.20 -1.67 -4.30
N VAL A 54 -7.28 -2.24 -3.72
CA VAL A 54 -8.28 -1.49 -2.94
C VAL A 54 -7.61 -0.73 -1.80
N THR A 55 -6.71 -1.39 -1.08
CA THR A 55 -5.92 -0.80 0.00
C THR A 55 -5.15 0.44 -0.46
N MET A 56 -4.42 0.35 -1.59
CA MET A 56 -3.67 1.50 -2.11
C MET A 56 -4.58 2.63 -2.57
N VAL A 57 -5.73 2.33 -3.17
CA VAL A 57 -6.75 3.35 -3.51
C VAL A 57 -7.24 4.07 -2.25
N VAL A 58 -7.59 3.33 -1.19
CA VAL A 58 -8.05 3.91 0.08
C VAL A 58 -6.97 4.80 0.69
N LEU A 59 -5.70 4.38 0.67
CA LEU A 59 -4.59 5.22 1.15
C LEU A 59 -4.44 6.48 0.30
N SER A 60 -4.44 6.37 -1.03
CA SER A 60 -4.38 7.52 -1.95
C SER A 60 -5.49 8.52 -1.68
N LEU A 61 -6.74 8.05 -1.59
CA LEU A 61 -7.89 8.90 -1.31
C LEU A 61 -7.80 9.50 0.09
N GLY A 62 -7.41 8.73 1.10
CA GLY A 62 -7.27 9.20 2.48
C GLY A 62 -6.24 10.33 2.61
N TYR A 63 -5.10 10.22 1.94
CA TYR A 63 -4.06 11.26 1.96
C TYR A 63 -4.42 12.49 1.12
N LEU A 64 -5.12 12.33 -0.01
CA LEU A 64 -5.43 13.44 -0.92
C LEU A 64 -6.75 14.14 -0.60
N ALA A 65 -7.67 13.49 0.13
CA ALA A 65 -8.97 14.05 0.49
C ALA A 65 -8.89 15.44 1.17
N PRO A 66 -7.94 15.70 2.10
CA PRO A 66 -7.83 17.00 2.75
C PRO A 66 -7.50 18.16 1.81
N LEU A 67 -7.00 17.89 0.60
CA LEU A 67 -6.68 18.92 -0.40
C LEU A 67 -7.93 19.54 -1.03
N TRP A 68 -9.05 18.81 -1.02
CA TRP A 68 -10.35 19.36 -1.45
C TRP A 68 -11.09 20.02 -0.30
N ARG A 69 -10.98 19.46 0.90
CA ARG A 69 -11.82 19.79 2.04
C ARG A 69 -11.08 19.55 3.36
N ALA A 70 -10.82 20.62 4.10
CA ALA A 70 -10.04 20.55 5.35
C ALA A 70 -10.70 19.68 6.43
N ASP A 71 -12.02 19.51 6.40
CA ASP A 71 -12.76 18.61 7.30
C ASP A 71 -12.47 17.12 7.05
N PHE A 72 -11.84 16.77 5.93
CA PHE A 72 -11.37 15.40 5.65
C PHE A 72 -9.99 15.09 6.22
N LEU A 73 -9.38 16.01 6.96
CA LEU A 73 -8.10 15.81 7.63
C LEU A 73 -8.02 14.51 8.47
N PRO A 74 -9.08 14.08 9.19
CA PRO A 74 -9.06 12.79 9.90
C PRO A 74 -8.86 11.57 8.99
N LEU A 75 -9.24 11.63 7.71
CA LEU A 75 -9.01 10.53 6.75
C LEU A 75 -7.52 10.32 6.49
N ALA A 76 -6.74 11.39 6.43
CA ALA A 76 -5.30 11.29 6.28
C ALA A 76 -4.64 10.72 7.54
N MET A 77 -5.16 11.04 8.74
CA MET A 77 -4.68 10.43 9.99
C MET A 77 -4.96 8.92 10.00
N LEU A 78 -6.18 8.52 9.61
CA LEU A 78 -6.56 7.12 9.52
C LEU A 78 -5.69 6.37 8.49
N ALA A 79 -5.47 6.96 7.32
CA ALA A 79 -4.58 6.41 6.29
C ALA A 79 -3.14 6.25 6.80
N THR A 80 -2.65 7.20 7.63
CA THR A 80 -1.33 7.12 8.27
C THR A 80 -1.22 5.91 9.18
N VAL A 81 -2.18 5.75 10.10
CA VAL A 81 -2.19 4.62 11.05
C VAL A 81 -2.35 3.30 10.32
N TYR A 82 -3.25 3.24 9.35
CA TYR A 82 -3.52 2.04 8.57
C TYR A 82 -2.31 1.62 7.73
N GLY A 83 -1.68 2.57 7.03
CA GLY A 83 -0.47 2.33 6.25
C GLY A 83 0.69 1.85 7.13
N TYR A 84 0.86 2.41 8.33
CA TYR A 84 1.91 2.00 9.26
C TYR A 84 1.73 0.53 9.66
N TRP A 85 0.52 0.15 10.10
CA TRP A 85 0.20 -1.21 10.51
C TRP A 85 0.33 -2.20 9.35
N LEU A 86 -0.12 -1.84 8.16
CA LEU A 86 0.06 -2.68 6.97
C LEU A 86 1.53 -2.88 6.60
N GLY A 87 2.34 -1.83 6.67
CA GLY A 87 3.79 -1.93 6.48
C GLY A 87 4.43 -2.84 7.52
N ALA A 88 4.06 -2.70 8.80
CA ALA A 88 4.58 -3.52 9.89
C ALA A 88 4.18 -4.99 9.74
N LEU A 89 2.90 -5.27 9.48
CA LEU A 89 2.41 -6.64 9.25
C LEU A 89 3.07 -7.27 8.03
N SER A 90 3.23 -6.51 6.93
CA SER A 90 3.91 -6.98 5.72
C SER A 90 5.38 -7.32 5.99
N PHE A 91 6.08 -6.46 6.74
CA PHE A 91 7.47 -6.70 7.15
C PHE A 91 7.60 -7.93 8.05
N ILE A 92 6.74 -8.06 9.07
CA ILE A 92 6.72 -9.21 9.98
C ILE A 92 6.43 -10.50 9.22
N ALA A 93 5.43 -10.51 8.33
CA ALA A 93 5.10 -11.66 7.50
C ALA A 93 6.27 -12.08 6.60
N MET A 94 6.93 -11.12 5.95
CA MET A 94 8.14 -11.36 5.16
C MET A 94 9.25 -12.01 6.01
N ARG A 95 9.53 -11.45 7.20
CA ARG A 95 10.57 -11.96 8.11
C ARG A 95 10.26 -13.37 8.60
N ARG A 96 9.01 -13.64 8.98
CA ARG A 96 8.57 -14.97 9.42
C ARG A 96 8.58 -16.00 8.29
N GLY A 97 8.35 -15.57 7.05
CA GLY A 97 8.47 -16.42 5.87
C GLY A 97 9.92 -16.69 5.42
N GLY A 98 10.93 -16.13 6.10
CA GLY A 98 12.34 -16.31 5.74
C GLY A 98 12.76 -15.58 4.47
N PHE A 99 11.93 -14.65 3.97
CA PHE A 99 12.24 -13.90 2.76
C PHE A 99 13.28 -12.81 3.03
N ARG A 100 14.14 -12.58 2.04
CA ARG A 100 15.06 -11.43 2.02
C ARG A 100 14.26 -10.15 1.76
N VAL A 101 14.77 -9.03 2.28
CA VAL A 101 14.15 -7.70 2.11
C VAL A 101 13.82 -7.37 0.65
N ALA A 102 14.72 -7.71 -0.27
CA ALA A 102 14.53 -7.43 -1.69
C ALA A 102 13.45 -8.30 -2.38
N GLN A 103 13.04 -9.42 -1.77
CA GLN A 103 12.06 -10.33 -2.36
C GLN A 103 10.61 -9.89 -2.14
N MET A 104 10.35 -9.11 -1.08
CA MET A 104 9.01 -8.59 -0.77
C MET A 104 9.10 -7.11 -0.36
N PRO A 105 9.42 -6.19 -1.28
CA PRO A 105 9.67 -4.79 -0.95
C PRO A 105 8.40 -3.96 -0.69
N GLN A 106 7.19 -4.55 -0.76
CA GLN A 106 5.93 -3.80 -0.69
C GLN A 106 5.73 -3.02 0.62
N TRP A 107 6.33 -3.47 1.72
CA TRP A 107 6.26 -2.78 3.02
C TRP A 107 6.93 -1.40 2.98
N ILE A 108 7.91 -1.20 2.09
CA ILE A 108 8.65 0.07 1.95
C ILE A 108 7.70 1.17 1.48
N ALA A 109 6.83 0.88 0.51
CA ALA A 109 5.88 1.87 0.00
C ALA A 109 4.87 2.31 1.08
N PHE A 110 4.35 1.36 1.86
CA PHE A 110 3.43 1.66 2.95
C PHE A 110 4.08 2.51 4.05
N TRP A 111 5.29 2.15 4.48
CA TRP A 111 6.01 2.93 5.48
C TRP A 111 6.48 4.28 4.96
N ALA A 112 6.90 4.41 3.70
CA ALA A 112 7.27 5.68 3.11
C ALA A 112 6.07 6.66 3.07
N ALA A 113 4.89 6.18 2.64
CA ALA A 113 3.67 6.98 2.67
C ALA A 113 3.27 7.35 4.11
N SER A 114 3.37 6.41 5.04
CA SER A 114 3.01 6.64 6.45
C SER A 114 3.97 7.58 7.16
N LEU A 115 5.27 7.53 6.84
CA LEU A 115 6.27 8.48 7.35
C LEU A 115 5.95 9.90 6.90
N CYS A 116 5.59 10.07 5.62
CA CYS A 116 5.12 11.37 5.11
C CYS A 116 3.87 11.84 5.86
N GLY A 117 2.92 10.93 6.11
CA GLY A 117 1.75 11.17 6.96
C GLY A 117 2.14 11.66 8.36
N LEU A 118 2.97 10.90 9.09
CA LEU A 118 3.44 11.26 10.44
C LEU A 118 4.12 12.62 10.49
N LEU A 119 4.99 12.93 9.53
CA LEU A 119 5.65 14.24 9.42
C LEU A 119 4.65 15.36 9.14
N ALA A 120 3.57 15.08 8.40
CA ALA A 120 2.51 16.05 8.15
C ALA A 120 1.75 16.44 9.45
N TRP A 121 1.79 15.59 10.47
CA TRP A 121 1.20 15.79 11.79
C TRP A 121 2.16 16.37 12.84
N GLY A 122 3.46 16.50 12.54
CA GLY A 122 4.47 16.94 13.51
C GLY A 122 4.73 15.94 14.64
N VAL A 123 4.51 14.65 14.38
CA VAL A 123 4.71 13.55 15.36
C VAL A 123 6.19 13.10 15.41
N LEU A 124 7.04 13.65 14.54
CA LEU A 124 8.49 13.46 14.45
C LEU A 124 9.15 14.83 14.28
#